data_AF-A0A1F9FQA5-F1
#
_entry.id   AF-A0A1F9FQA5-F1
#
_cell.length_a   1.000
_cell.length_b   1.000
_cell.length_c   1.000
_cell.angle_alpha   90.00
_cell.angle_beta   90.00
_cell.angle_gamma   90.00
#
_symmetry.space_group_name_H-M   'P 1'
#
loop_
_entity.id
_entity.type
_entity.pdbx_description
1 polymer ?
#
loop_
_entity_poly.entity_id
_entity_poly.type
_entity_poly.pdbx_seq_one_letter_code
_entity_poly.pdbx_strand_id
1 'polypeptide(L)'
;MPLYELFKTARGFTHLPLRGCETYWEAIQAKFPNLPSSQAFDNGSKLMYRKLNLDRDKVDQCRNLAQSIMAPVLRYVSHHSSTSIEAACLSLIGISGEKKKRSFAFSFVEILGRDRLRSGACLWLGRVMVHANLSPQSACEQVVAKKIKFDAVAGISVEQARSVLREHVLQALRSLDDLKRQRDERGNTFPLGQPLTQLIIPVERIEKVHSAVNDAFKLRIPLVTLIAQGKKKPFEEPTEKLAQELTRLGTKKEKGKLGVESSHLFSPEFAVMAVKSGVDMVVADPLTDILMFEINMKRALIDHHFQRRLLARAGVLLMTRDDRFLSAVDIARSGYQQIVLSFLHEAFNEEAQISPELFSLTHAFSLNPSVKEGMLHEFAHAQVMRELYLRHPLHYLSLSSYTSLSPSLRASTLAVYHLIALLTEQNIVTLPTNGDHPRDRSEMLSCAGSLLEGMSGGGDEITMSPNGKIARRAHTLLENSWKLLRKIQQVGLMKSFSEGIFGGMICNEEKGEGLEGVFQKERGYFNPLFEEFQLTTKKEEKEGEKHGRHRRHSQPALTQ
;
A
#
# COMPACT_ATOMS: atom_id res chain seq x y z
N MET A 1 -5.63 -19.48 -30.73
CA MET A 1 -6.48 -19.18 -29.55
C MET A 1 -5.89 -17.92 -28.90
N PRO A 2 -6.63 -16.82 -28.74
CA PRO A 2 -6.11 -15.63 -28.05
C PRO A 2 -5.69 -16.02 -26.63
N LEU A 3 -4.54 -15.52 -26.13
CA LEU A 3 -4.01 -15.86 -24.80
C LEU A 3 -5.07 -15.74 -23.68
N TYR A 4 -5.99 -14.80 -23.83
CA TYR A 4 -7.12 -14.57 -22.94
C TYR A 4 -8.07 -15.78 -22.76
N GLU A 5 -8.36 -16.54 -23.83
CA GLU A 5 -9.22 -17.72 -23.72
C GLU A 5 -8.49 -18.92 -23.10
N LEU A 6 -7.15 -18.94 -23.17
CA LEU A 6 -6.29 -19.93 -22.52
C LEU A 6 -6.25 -19.74 -20.99
N PHE A 7 -6.35 -18.49 -20.52
CA PHE A 7 -6.46 -18.17 -19.09
C PHE A 7 -7.86 -18.43 -18.51
N LYS A 8 -8.93 -18.31 -19.30
CA LYS A 8 -10.30 -18.64 -18.85
C LYS A 8 -10.49 -20.14 -18.58
N THR A 9 -9.86 -20.99 -19.39
CA THR A 9 -9.88 -22.45 -19.19
C THR A 9 -8.94 -22.91 -18.06
N ALA A 10 -8.04 -22.04 -17.59
CA ALA A 10 -7.09 -22.26 -16.50
C ALA A 10 -7.66 -22.02 -15.08
N ARG A 11 -8.99 -21.94 -14.90
CA ARG A 11 -9.66 -21.81 -13.58
C ARG A 11 -9.49 -23.00 -12.62
N GLY A 12 -8.71 -24.03 -12.98
CA GLY A 12 -8.47 -25.23 -12.18
C GLY A 12 -7.05 -25.41 -11.60
N PHE A 13 -6.19 -24.38 -11.66
CA PHE A 13 -4.76 -24.53 -11.35
C PHE A 13 -4.36 -24.34 -9.87
N THR A 14 -5.25 -24.56 -8.91
CA THR A 14 -4.87 -24.53 -7.48
C THR A 14 -4.27 -25.83 -6.96
N HIS A 15 -4.39 -26.98 -7.62
CA HIS A 15 -3.77 -28.23 -7.15
C HIS A 15 -3.43 -29.21 -8.28
N LEU A 16 -2.21 -29.16 -8.83
CA LEU A 16 -1.66 -30.25 -9.65
C LEU A 16 -0.55 -30.96 -8.85
N PRO A 17 -0.67 -32.26 -8.54
CA PRO A 17 0.40 -33.00 -7.87
C PRO A 17 1.54 -33.29 -8.85
N LEU A 18 2.73 -32.75 -8.56
CA LEU A 18 4.00 -33.02 -9.23
C LEU A 18 4.46 -34.48 -9.00
N ARG A 19 3.76 -35.48 -9.53
CA ARG A 19 4.29 -36.86 -9.56
C ARG A 19 5.05 -37.05 -10.86
N GLY A 20 6.39 -37.01 -10.79
CA GLY A 20 7.30 -37.33 -11.91
C GLY A 20 7.81 -36.13 -12.72
N CYS A 21 7.52 -34.90 -12.30
CA CYS A 21 8.04 -33.66 -12.91
C CYS A 21 8.69 -32.82 -11.81
N GLU A 22 9.91 -32.32 -12.01
CA GLU A 22 10.66 -31.51 -11.04
C GLU A 22 10.09 -30.09 -10.93
N THR A 23 9.40 -29.60 -11.96
CA THR A 23 8.78 -28.26 -11.97
C THR A 23 7.32 -28.28 -12.41
N TYR A 24 6.56 -27.27 -11.95
CA TYR A 24 5.17 -27.03 -12.36
C TYR A 24 5.02 -26.87 -13.88
N TRP A 25 6.07 -26.38 -14.54
CA TRP A 25 6.12 -26.21 -15.98
C TRP A 25 6.27 -27.53 -16.74
N GLU A 26 7.07 -28.46 -16.24
CA GLU A 26 7.22 -29.79 -16.82
C GLU A 26 5.91 -30.60 -16.79
N ALA A 27 5.11 -30.45 -15.73
CA ALA A 27 3.79 -31.06 -15.64
C ALA A 27 2.80 -30.50 -16.68
N ILE A 28 2.97 -29.23 -17.09
CA ILE A 28 2.18 -28.58 -18.13
C ILE A 28 2.64 -29.03 -19.53
N GLN A 29 3.96 -29.13 -19.76
CA GLN A 29 4.51 -29.63 -21.04
C GLN A 29 4.19 -31.10 -21.29
N ALA A 30 4.18 -31.96 -20.26
CA ALA A 30 3.80 -33.37 -20.40
C ALA A 30 2.35 -33.55 -20.90
N LYS A 31 1.46 -32.60 -20.56
CA LYS A 31 0.04 -32.62 -20.97
C LYS A 31 -0.22 -31.88 -22.29
N PHE A 32 0.67 -30.97 -22.66
CA PHE A 32 0.60 -30.18 -23.88
C PHE A 32 2.00 -30.06 -24.52
N PRO A 33 2.45 -31.10 -25.27
CA PRO A 33 3.84 -31.21 -25.74
C PRO A 33 4.25 -30.14 -26.77
N ASN A 34 3.30 -29.38 -27.30
CA ASN A 34 3.55 -28.30 -28.25
C ASN A 34 3.73 -26.92 -27.58
N LEU A 35 3.71 -26.82 -26.24
CA LEU A 35 3.99 -25.57 -25.52
C LEU A 35 5.51 -25.27 -25.53
N PRO A 36 5.93 -24.01 -25.78
CA PRO A 36 7.34 -23.62 -25.73
C PRO A 36 8.00 -23.95 -24.38
N SER A 37 9.30 -24.24 -24.36
CA SER A 37 10.04 -24.51 -23.12
C SER A 37 10.02 -23.30 -22.17
N SER A 38 10.16 -23.54 -20.86
CA SER A 38 10.17 -22.47 -19.83
C SER A 38 11.24 -21.43 -20.10
N GLN A 39 12.37 -21.83 -20.71
CA GLN A 39 13.43 -20.93 -21.14
C GLN A 39 13.00 -19.94 -22.24
N ALA A 40 12.03 -20.28 -23.09
CA ALA A 40 11.49 -19.35 -24.08
C ALA A 40 10.58 -18.29 -23.43
N PHE A 41 9.83 -18.66 -22.38
CA PHE A 41 9.03 -17.71 -21.59
C PHE A 41 9.89 -16.79 -20.72
N ASP A 42 10.95 -17.33 -20.11
CA ASP A 42 11.82 -16.57 -19.22
C ASP A 42 12.75 -15.62 -20.00
N ASN A 43 13.09 -15.92 -21.26
CA ASN A 43 13.85 -15.01 -22.12
C ASN A 43 12.94 -14.00 -22.85
N GLY A 44 11.79 -14.40 -23.40
CA GLY A 44 10.91 -13.50 -24.17
C GLY A 44 10.26 -12.40 -23.31
N SER A 45 9.76 -12.74 -22.13
CA SER A 45 9.12 -11.77 -21.21
C SER A 45 10.13 -10.87 -20.48
N LYS A 46 11.34 -11.37 -20.17
CA LYS A 46 12.45 -10.54 -19.64
C LYS A 46 13.05 -9.61 -20.69
N LEU A 47 12.99 -9.94 -21.99
CA LEU A 47 13.50 -9.08 -23.07
C LEU A 47 12.53 -7.94 -23.40
N MET A 48 11.20 -8.14 -23.34
CA MET A 48 10.20 -7.10 -23.64
C MET A 48 10.22 -5.90 -22.66
N TYR A 49 10.63 -6.11 -21.41
CA TYR A 49 10.72 -5.04 -20.40
C TYR A 49 12.11 -4.39 -20.25
N ARG A 50 13.04 -4.62 -21.18
CA ARG A 50 14.39 -4.02 -21.18
C ARG A 50 14.51 -2.93 -22.24
N LYS A 51 13.63 -1.93 -22.20
CA LYS A 51 13.63 -0.86 -23.21
C LYS A 51 14.80 0.12 -22.98
N LEU A 52 15.17 0.38 -21.72
CA LEU A 52 16.21 1.35 -21.34
C LEU A 52 17.60 0.74 -21.15
N ASN A 53 17.70 -0.60 -21.12
CA ASN A 53 18.94 -1.31 -20.81
C ASN A 53 19.60 -0.86 -19.49
N LEU A 54 18.80 -0.62 -18.45
CA LEU A 54 19.30 -0.24 -17.13
C LEU A 54 20.28 -1.28 -16.57
N ASP A 55 21.33 -0.79 -15.91
CA ASP A 55 22.34 -1.60 -15.24
C ASP A 55 21.73 -2.36 -14.05
N ARG A 56 21.58 -3.68 -14.20
CA ARG A 56 20.91 -4.53 -13.21
C ARG A 56 21.69 -4.66 -11.92
N ASP A 57 23.02 -4.75 -12.00
CA ASP A 57 23.86 -4.81 -10.80
C ASP A 57 23.67 -3.54 -9.97
N LYS A 58 23.53 -2.39 -10.63
CA LYS A 58 23.24 -1.12 -9.94
C LYS A 58 21.82 -1.08 -9.36
N VAL A 59 20.83 -1.61 -10.06
CA VAL A 59 19.47 -1.75 -9.51
C VAL A 59 19.47 -2.61 -8.24
N ASP A 60 20.16 -3.75 -8.27
CA ASP A 60 20.25 -4.65 -7.12
C ASP A 60 21.04 -4.01 -5.97
N GLN A 61 22.10 -3.24 -6.28
CA GLN A 61 22.77 -2.41 -5.28
C GLN A 61 21.83 -1.38 -4.64
N CYS A 62 20.97 -0.71 -5.43
CA CYS A 62 19.97 0.21 -4.87
C CYS A 62 19.02 -0.48 -3.90
N ARG A 63 18.51 -1.68 -4.24
CA ARG A 63 17.65 -2.47 -3.34
C ARG A 63 18.37 -2.88 -2.06
N ASN A 64 19.59 -3.42 -2.19
CA ASN A 64 20.41 -3.80 -1.03
C ASN A 64 20.70 -2.61 -0.12
N LEU A 65 20.98 -1.43 -0.70
CA LEU A 65 21.16 -0.20 0.07
C LEU A 65 19.87 0.18 0.80
N ALA A 66 18.72 0.18 0.12
CA ALA A 66 17.43 0.49 0.72
C ALA A 66 17.07 -0.45 1.87
N GLN A 67 17.28 -1.76 1.70
CA GLN A 67 17.14 -2.76 2.77
C GLN A 67 18.07 -2.45 3.95
N SER A 68 19.35 -2.14 3.70
CA SER A 68 20.31 -1.81 4.76
C SER A 68 19.95 -0.52 5.52
N ILE A 69 19.37 0.47 4.83
CA ILE A 69 18.86 1.71 5.41
C ILE A 69 17.65 1.44 6.30
N MET A 70 16.75 0.58 5.85
CA MET A 70 15.48 0.31 6.51
C MET A 70 15.63 -0.66 7.69
N ALA A 71 16.60 -1.58 7.67
CA ALA A 71 16.84 -2.56 8.72
C ALA A 71 16.97 -1.96 10.15
N PRO A 72 17.80 -0.93 10.43
CA PRO A 72 17.85 -0.30 11.76
C PRO A 72 16.54 0.39 12.15
N VAL A 73 15.82 0.97 11.19
CA VAL A 73 14.52 1.61 11.41
C VAL A 73 13.49 0.57 11.83
N LEU A 74 13.43 -0.56 11.13
CA LEU A 74 12.54 -1.67 11.44
C LEU A 74 12.86 -2.32 12.79
N ARG A 75 14.14 -2.43 13.15
CA ARG A 75 14.52 -2.82 14.52
C ARG A 75 13.96 -1.84 15.55
N TYR A 76 14.08 -0.53 15.34
CA TYR A 76 13.46 0.44 16.24
C TYR A 76 11.94 0.27 16.31
N VAL A 77 11.25 0.17 15.17
CA VAL A 77 9.79 -0.02 15.07
C VAL A 77 9.33 -1.27 15.83
N SER A 78 10.05 -2.40 15.70
CA SER A 78 9.69 -3.66 16.36
C SER A 78 9.64 -3.55 17.90
N HIS A 79 10.47 -2.69 18.50
CA HIS A 79 10.55 -2.47 19.94
C HIS A 79 9.56 -1.43 20.48
N HIS A 80 8.81 -0.75 19.61
CA HIS A 80 7.91 0.33 19.99
C HIS A 80 6.47 0.07 19.54
N SER A 81 5.54 0.71 20.21
CA SER A 81 4.13 0.79 19.83
C SER A 81 3.67 2.24 19.93
N SER A 82 2.42 2.49 19.54
CA SER A 82 1.77 3.78 19.67
C SER A 82 0.37 3.65 20.26
N THR A 83 -0.13 4.74 20.83
CA THR A 83 -1.52 4.82 21.30
C THR A 83 -2.55 4.43 20.23
N SER A 84 -2.31 4.79 18.96
CA SER A 84 -3.20 4.41 17.87
C SER A 84 -3.13 2.93 17.51
N ILE A 85 -1.94 2.30 17.56
CA ILE A 85 -1.83 0.83 17.41
C ILE A 85 -2.64 0.12 18.49
N GLU A 86 -2.51 0.55 19.75
CA GLU A 86 -3.25 -0.05 20.85
C GLU A 86 -4.77 0.10 20.67
N ALA A 87 -5.24 1.28 20.28
CA ALA A 87 -6.66 1.55 20.01
C ALA A 87 -7.18 0.73 18.81
N ALA A 88 -6.37 0.58 17.75
CA ALA A 88 -6.70 -0.26 16.60
C ALA A 88 -6.88 -1.72 16.99
N CYS A 89 -6.00 -2.24 17.86
CA CYS A 89 -6.07 -3.62 18.33
C CYS A 89 -7.32 -3.87 19.17
N LEU A 90 -7.65 -2.95 20.09
CA LEU A 90 -8.90 -2.98 20.85
C LEU A 90 -10.13 -2.97 19.92
N SER A 91 -10.07 -2.16 18.85
CA SER A 91 -11.16 -2.07 17.87
C SER A 91 -11.35 -3.34 17.04
N LEU A 92 -10.26 -4.05 16.76
CA LEU A 92 -10.30 -5.34 16.03
C LEU A 92 -10.93 -6.45 16.86
N ILE A 93 -10.68 -6.50 18.17
CA ILE A 93 -11.25 -7.51 19.09
C ILE A 93 -12.68 -7.20 19.54
N GLY A 94 -13.34 -6.21 18.91
CA GLY A 94 -14.78 -5.98 19.06
C GLY A 94 -15.18 -4.70 19.78
N ILE A 95 -14.24 -3.86 20.20
CA ILE A 95 -14.58 -2.54 20.77
C ILE A 95 -15.00 -1.60 19.64
N SER A 96 -16.14 -0.93 19.82
CA SER A 96 -16.73 -0.03 18.83
C SER A 96 -17.47 1.14 19.50
N GLY A 97 -17.90 2.10 18.66
CA GLY A 97 -18.60 3.30 19.10
C GLY A 97 -17.68 4.41 19.59
N GLU A 98 -18.29 5.55 19.86
CA GLU A 98 -17.61 6.77 20.30
C GLU A 98 -18.31 7.43 21.49
N LYS A 99 -17.53 8.21 22.25
CA LYS A 99 -18.02 9.08 23.31
C LYS A 99 -17.36 10.44 23.15
N LYS A 100 -18.16 11.50 23.02
CA LYS A 100 -17.68 12.88 22.78
C LYS A 100 -16.73 12.98 21.57
N LYS A 101 -17.08 12.32 20.45
CA LYS A 101 -16.29 12.23 19.21
C LYS A 101 -14.96 11.46 19.33
N ARG A 102 -14.68 10.81 20.46
CA ARG A 102 -13.50 9.95 20.66
C ARG A 102 -13.93 8.49 20.65
N SER A 103 -13.20 7.61 19.96
CA SER A 103 -13.51 6.17 19.98
C SER A 103 -13.41 5.62 21.41
N PHE A 104 -14.26 4.63 21.74
CA PHE A 104 -14.16 3.95 23.05
C PHE A 104 -12.78 3.31 23.23
N ALA A 105 -12.24 2.71 22.17
CA ALA A 105 -10.91 2.11 22.17
C ALA A 105 -9.81 3.13 22.49
N PHE A 106 -9.82 4.31 21.87
CA PHE A 106 -8.84 5.35 22.18
C PHE A 106 -9.03 5.90 23.59
N SER A 107 -10.28 6.12 24.02
CA SER A 107 -10.58 6.57 25.38
C SER A 107 -10.04 5.61 26.43
N PHE A 108 -10.11 4.30 26.19
CA PHE A 108 -9.52 3.27 27.05
C PHE A 108 -7.99 3.42 27.12
N VAL A 109 -7.34 3.61 25.98
CA VAL A 109 -5.88 3.81 25.87
C VAL A 109 -5.43 5.06 26.62
N GLU A 110 -6.17 6.17 26.52
CA GLU A 110 -5.88 7.40 27.27
C GLU A 110 -5.98 7.20 28.79
N ILE A 111 -7.04 6.53 29.24
CA ILE A 111 -7.27 6.27 30.67
C ILE A 111 -6.23 5.30 31.22
N LEU A 112 -5.75 4.35 30.40
CA LEU A 112 -4.72 3.39 30.78
C LEU A 112 -3.40 4.08 31.14
N GLY A 113 -3.02 5.08 30.33
CA GLY A 113 -1.83 5.89 30.52
C GLY A 113 -0.54 5.21 30.06
N ARG A 114 0.50 6.02 29.83
CA ARG A 114 1.75 5.61 29.17
C ARG A 114 2.46 4.45 29.86
N ASP A 115 2.51 4.44 31.19
CA ASP A 115 3.25 3.41 31.94
C ASP A 115 2.65 2.02 31.75
N ARG A 116 1.33 1.92 31.86
CA ARG A 116 0.61 0.64 31.69
C ARG A 116 0.52 0.20 30.23
N LEU A 117 0.54 1.15 29.28
CA LEU A 117 0.56 0.85 27.85
C LEU A 117 1.82 0.07 27.43
N ARG A 118 2.93 0.20 28.17
CA ARG A 118 4.16 -0.56 27.90
C ARG A 118 3.97 -2.07 27.96
N SER A 119 2.94 -2.56 28.67
CA SER A 119 2.52 -3.97 28.72
C SER A 119 1.51 -4.36 27.62
N GLY A 120 0.93 -3.39 26.91
CA GLY A 120 -0.09 -3.57 25.88
C GLY A 120 -1.52 -3.37 26.39
N ALA A 121 -2.36 -2.64 25.65
CA ALA A 121 -3.73 -2.33 26.07
C ALA A 121 -4.65 -3.56 26.09
N CYS A 122 -4.42 -4.51 25.18
CA CYS A 122 -5.14 -5.78 25.16
C CYS A 122 -4.93 -6.55 26.49
N LEU A 123 -3.71 -6.58 27.03
CA LEU A 123 -3.46 -7.25 28.31
C LEU A 123 -4.36 -6.70 29.43
N TRP A 124 -4.44 -5.38 29.54
CA TRP A 124 -5.25 -4.73 30.56
C TRP A 124 -6.75 -4.93 30.33
N LEU A 125 -7.21 -4.93 29.08
CA LEU A 125 -8.60 -5.27 28.77
C LEU A 125 -8.91 -6.71 29.22
N GLY A 126 -8.05 -7.67 28.89
CA GLY A 126 -8.22 -9.07 29.30
C GLY A 126 -8.29 -9.22 30.83
N ARG A 127 -7.49 -8.48 31.59
CA ARG A 127 -7.58 -8.44 33.05
C ARG A 127 -8.94 -7.94 33.54
N VAL A 128 -9.46 -6.86 32.95
CA VAL A 128 -10.79 -6.33 33.28
C VAL A 128 -11.89 -7.33 32.94
N MET A 129 -11.78 -8.01 31.79
CA MET A 129 -12.73 -9.04 31.37
C MET A 129 -12.77 -10.22 32.36
N VAL A 130 -11.61 -10.69 32.83
CA VAL A 130 -11.53 -11.77 33.85
C VAL A 130 -12.12 -11.31 35.18
N HIS A 131 -11.78 -10.09 35.63
CA HIS A 131 -12.23 -9.57 36.91
C HIS A 131 -13.77 -9.45 36.99
N ALA A 132 -14.38 -8.94 35.94
CA ALA A 132 -15.81 -8.60 35.94
C ALA A 132 -16.68 -9.60 35.16
N ASN A 133 -16.08 -10.63 34.54
CA ASN A 133 -16.74 -11.59 33.64
C ASN A 133 -17.55 -10.90 32.52
N LEU A 134 -16.89 -9.99 31.79
CA LEU A 134 -17.52 -9.14 30.77
C LEU A 134 -16.95 -9.40 29.37
N SER A 135 -17.75 -9.04 28.36
CA SER A 135 -17.28 -8.92 26.98
C SER A 135 -16.24 -7.80 26.81
N PRO A 136 -15.45 -7.78 25.72
CA PRO A 136 -14.52 -6.70 25.42
C PRO A 136 -15.16 -5.31 25.44
N GLN A 137 -16.34 -5.16 24.82
CA GLN A 137 -17.08 -3.91 24.75
C GLN A 137 -17.49 -3.43 26.16
N SER A 138 -18.17 -4.29 26.93
CA SER A 138 -18.66 -3.92 28.26
C SER A 138 -17.51 -3.66 29.25
N ALA A 139 -16.41 -4.41 29.16
CA ALA A 139 -15.19 -4.15 29.94
C ALA A 139 -14.61 -2.76 29.64
N CYS A 140 -14.50 -2.41 28.35
CA CYS A 140 -14.04 -1.09 27.92
C CYS A 140 -14.95 0.02 28.44
N GLU A 141 -16.26 -0.12 28.29
CA GLU A 141 -17.25 0.86 28.75
C GLU A 141 -17.20 1.08 30.27
N GLN A 142 -17.01 0.01 31.06
CA GLN A 142 -16.89 0.14 32.52
C GLN A 142 -15.62 0.89 32.96
N VAL A 143 -14.50 0.70 32.26
CA VAL A 143 -13.27 1.48 32.49
C VAL A 143 -13.47 2.94 32.09
N VAL A 144 -14.06 3.20 30.90
CA VAL A 144 -14.33 4.56 30.42
C VAL A 144 -15.34 5.28 31.32
N ALA A 145 -16.28 4.56 31.91
CA ALA A 145 -17.20 5.06 32.92
C ALA A 145 -16.57 5.20 34.32
N LYS A 146 -15.27 4.89 34.48
CA LYS A 146 -14.52 4.92 35.74
C LYS A 146 -15.09 4.01 36.85
N LYS A 147 -15.84 2.97 36.47
CA LYS A 147 -16.41 1.99 37.40
C LYS A 147 -15.39 0.94 37.82
N ILE A 148 -14.46 0.59 36.93
CA ILE A 148 -13.34 -0.32 37.22
C ILE A 148 -12.04 0.46 37.10
N LYS A 149 -11.16 0.33 38.11
CA LYS A 149 -9.81 0.89 38.12
C LYS A 149 -8.79 -0.22 37.85
N PHE A 150 -7.70 0.12 37.15
CA PHE A 150 -6.68 -0.86 36.77
C PHE A 150 -5.95 -1.51 37.96
N ASP A 151 -5.81 -0.79 39.09
CA ASP A 151 -5.13 -1.34 40.27
C ASP A 151 -5.90 -2.52 40.89
N ALA A 152 -7.24 -2.54 40.74
CA ALA A 152 -8.08 -3.64 41.20
C ALA A 152 -7.89 -4.93 40.38
N VAL A 153 -7.34 -4.83 39.17
CA VAL A 153 -7.16 -5.97 38.25
C VAL A 153 -5.70 -6.33 38.00
N ALA A 154 -4.76 -5.59 38.61
CA ALA A 154 -3.33 -5.77 38.40
C ALA A 154 -2.81 -7.16 38.82
N GLY A 155 -3.46 -7.78 39.82
CA GLY A 155 -3.11 -9.13 40.30
C GLY A 155 -3.52 -10.28 39.37
N ILE A 156 -4.30 -10.02 38.31
CA ILE A 156 -4.70 -11.06 37.36
C ILE A 156 -3.52 -11.42 36.46
N SER A 157 -3.26 -12.72 36.36
CA SER A 157 -2.13 -13.27 35.60
C SER A 157 -2.24 -12.95 34.11
N VAL A 158 -1.08 -12.90 33.44
CA VAL A 158 -0.99 -12.67 32.00
C VAL A 158 -1.67 -13.81 31.24
N GLU A 159 -1.55 -15.04 31.73
CA GLU A 159 -2.13 -16.25 31.15
C GLU A 159 -3.66 -16.20 31.14
N GLN A 160 -4.28 -15.77 32.25
CA GLN A 160 -5.73 -15.60 32.34
C GLN A 160 -6.23 -14.52 31.36
N ALA A 161 -5.55 -13.37 31.32
CA ALA A 161 -5.89 -12.28 30.41
C ALA A 161 -5.74 -12.68 28.93
N ARG A 162 -4.71 -13.46 28.60
CA ARG A 162 -4.52 -14.02 27.25
C ARG A 162 -5.61 -15.02 26.89
N SER A 163 -5.96 -15.91 27.83
CA SER A 163 -6.95 -16.95 27.62
C SER A 163 -8.33 -16.37 27.30
N VAL A 164 -8.77 -15.35 28.05
CA VAL A 164 -10.09 -14.74 27.84
C VAL A 164 -10.19 -13.98 26.51
N LEU A 165 -9.07 -13.49 25.97
CA LEU A 165 -9.03 -12.77 24.70
C LEU A 165 -8.92 -13.68 23.47
N ARG A 166 -8.53 -14.94 23.66
CA ARG A 166 -8.16 -15.84 22.56
C ARG A 166 -9.26 -15.97 21.50
N GLU A 167 -10.50 -16.14 21.93
CA GLU A 167 -11.63 -16.31 21.01
C GLU A 167 -11.89 -15.04 20.19
N HIS A 168 -11.86 -13.86 20.83
CA HIS A 168 -12.04 -12.57 20.15
C HIS A 168 -10.92 -12.28 19.14
N VAL A 169 -9.68 -12.65 19.46
CA VAL A 169 -8.55 -12.53 18.54
C VAL A 169 -8.75 -13.44 17.33
N LEU A 170 -9.10 -14.71 17.55
CA LEU A 170 -9.35 -15.66 16.46
C LEU A 170 -10.52 -15.21 15.58
N GLN A 171 -11.58 -14.66 16.17
CA GLN A 171 -12.71 -14.11 15.43
C GLN A 171 -12.29 -12.89 14.59
N ALA A 172 -11.48 -11.99 15.14
CA ALA A 172 -10.95 -10.84 14.42
C ALA A 172 -10.09 -11.28 13.21
N LEU A 173 -9.19 -12.25 13.41
CA LEU A 173 -8.35 -12.80 12.33
C LEU A 173 -9.20 -13.47 11.24
N ARG A 174 -10.17 -14.32 11.61
CA ARG A 174 -11.09 -14.94 10.65
C ARG A 174 -11.85 -13.90 9.84
N SER A 175 -12.30 -12.82 10.48
CA SER A 175 -12.99 -11.73 9.79
C SER A 175 -12.09 -11.04 8.75
N LEU A 176 -10.80 -10.80 9.06
CA LEU A 176 -9.84 -10.25 8.11
C LEU A 176 -9.59 -11.21 6.94
N ASP A 177 -9.48 -12.51 7.22
CA ASP A 177 -9.24 -13.54 6.21
C ASP A 177 -10.43 -13.71 5.26
N ASP A 178 -11.65 -13.67 5.79
CA ASP A 178 -12.87 -13.73 5.00
C ASP A 178 -13.02 -12.48 4.12
N LEU A 179 -12.67 -11.31 4.67
CA LEU A 179 -12.62 -10.06 3.91
C LEU A 179 -11.58 -10.10 2.78
N LYS A 180 -10.42 -10.73 2.99
CA LYS A 180 -9.43 -10.96 1.94
C LYS A 180 -9.98 -11.91 0.87
N ARG A 181 -10.56 -13.04 1.26
CA ARG A 181 -11.17 -14.02 0.35
C ARG A 181 -12.21 -13.37 -0.56
N GLN A 182 -13.10 -12.56 0.00
CA GLN A 182 -14.11 -11.81 -0.76
C GLN A 182 -13.48 -10.83 -1.77
N ARG A 183 -12.34 -10.21 -1.45
CA ARG A 183 -11.62 -9.33 -2.39
C ARG A 183 -10.93 -10.13 -3.50
N ASP A 184 -10.34 -11.27 -3.16
CA ASP A 184 -9.68 -12.15 -4.12
C ASP A 184 -10.71 -12.74 -5.12
N GLU A 185 -11.88 -13.17 -4.65
CA GLU A 185 -12.99 -13.65 -5.49
C GLU A 185 -13.52 -12.58 -6.47
N ARG A 186 -13.46 -11.30 -6.08
CA ARG A 186 -13.82 -10.16 -6.94
C ARG A 186 -12.76 -9.81 -7.99
N GLY A 187 -11.57 -10.41 -7.94
CA GLY A 187 -10.45 -10.03 -8.78
C GLY A 187 -9.93 -8.63 -8.44
N ASN A 188 -9.71 -8.34 -7.15
CA ASN A 188 -9.18 -7.06 -6.67
C ASN A 188 -7.67 -6.88 -6.96
N THR A 189 -7.25 -7.24 -8.18
CA THR A 189 -5.91 -7.03 -8.71
C THR A 189 -5.94 -6.01 -9.86
N PHE A 190 -4.77 -5.48 -10.20
CA PHE A 190 -4.61 -4.56 -11.32
C PHE A 190 -4.00 -5.33 -12.51
N PRO A 191 -4.64 -5.31 -13.69
CA PRO A 191 -4.08 -5.99 -14.86
C PRO A 191 -2.79 -5.29 -15.35
N LEU A 192 -1.90 -6.05 -15.96
CA LEU A 192 -0.74 -5.55 -16.71
C LEU A 192 -1.17 -5.23 -18.15
N GLY A 193 -0.56 -4.22 -18.77
CA GLY A 193 -0.76 -3.87 -20.19
C GLY A 193 -2.03 -3.09 -20.55
N GLN A 194 -2.95 -2.90 -19.60
CA GLN A 194 -4.11 -2.01 -19.76
C GLN A 194 -4.25 -1.09 -18.55
N PRO A 195 -3.91 0.20 -18.68
CA PRO A 195 -4.06 1.15 -17.58
C PRO A 195 -5.54 1.29 -17.19
N LEU A 196 -5.84 1.06 -15.91
CA LEU A 196 -7.13 1.45 -15.35
C LEU A 196 -7.20 2.96 -15.19
N THR A 197 -8.37 3.53 -15.42
CA THR A 197 -8.60 4.94 -15.15
C THR A 197 -8.97 5.16 -13.67
N GLN A 198 -8.36 6.17 -13.06
CA GLN A 198 -8.64 6.57 -11.68
C GLN A 198 -9.20 7.99 -11.66
N LEU A 199 -10.22 8.23 -10.85
CA LEU A 199 -10.65 9.58 -10.50
C LEU A 199 -10.27 9.90 -9.05
N ILE A 200 -9.54 10.99 -8.84
CA ILE A 200 -9.26 11.52 -7.50
C ILE A 200 -10.33 12.57 -7.18
N ILE A 201 -11.01 12.42 -6.04
CA ILE A 201 -12.00 13.39 -5.57
C ILE A 201 -11.45 14.05 -4.30
N PRO A 202 -11.12 15.36 -4.36
CA PRO A 202 -10.79 16.13 -3.17
C PRO A 202 -11.98 16.19 -2.22
N VAL A 203 -11.73 15.99 -0.93
CA VAL A 203 -12.75 15.93 0.13
C VAL A 203 -12.51 17.05 1.12
N GLU A 204 -13.44 18.00 1.17
CA GLU A 204 -13.59 18.90 2.32
C GLU A 204 -14.53 18.29 3.37
N ARG A 205 -15.59 17.63 2.90
CA ARG A 205 -16.64 17.00 3.71
C ARG A 205 -17.10 15.72 3.02
N ILE A 206 -17.00 14.60 3.73
CA ILE A 206 -17.27 13.27 3.16
C ILE A 206 -18.74 13.12 2.70
N GLU A 207 -19.68 13.82 3.34
CA GLU A 207 -21.11 13.73 3.00
C GLU A 207 -21.43 14.40 1.65
N LYS A 208 -20.53 15.25 1.15
CA LYS A 208 -20.72 15.95 -0.13
C LYS A 208 -20.19 15.18 -1.34
N VAL A 209 -19.46 14.09 -1.13
CA VAL A 209 -18.80 13.38 -2.25
C VAL A 209 -19.69 12.34 -2.94
N HIS A 210 -20.85 12.01 -2.37
CA HIS A 210 -21.74 10.96 -2.88
C HIS A 210 -22.11 11.12 -4.34
N SER A 211 -22.51 12.34 -4.77
CA SER A 211 -22.88 12.56 -6.17
C SER A 211 -21.69 12.34 -7.08
N ALA A 212 -20.53 12.91 -6.75
CA ALA A 212 -19.32 12.80 -7.55
C ALA A 212 -18.84 11.34 -7.69
N VAL A 213 -18.86 10.57 -6.60
CA VAL A 213 -18.54 9.13 -6.64
C VAL A 213 -19.54 8.36 -7.50
N ASN A 214 -20.84 8.65 -7.36
CA ASN A 214 -21.87 7.99 -8.15
C ASN A 214 -21.74 8.27 -9.63
N ASP A 215 -21.45 9.52 -10.00
CA ASP A 215 -21.32 9.92 -11.39
C ASP A 215 -20.06 9.31 -12.00
N ALA A 216 -18.95 9.24 -11.26
CA ALA A 216 -17.74 8.52 -11.68
C ALA A 216 -18.02 7.03 -11.97
N PHE A 217 -18.75 6.35 -11.10
CA PHE A 217 -19.12 4.95 -11.28
C PHE A 217 -20.15 4.73 -12.42
N LYS A 218 -21.06 5.68 -12.67
CA LYS A 218 -21.94 5.64 -13.87
C LYS A 218 -21.13 5.74 -15.17
N LEU A 219 -20.05 6.51 -15.13
CA LEU A 219 -19.09 6.65 -16.23
C LEU A 219 -18.12 5.45 -16.33
N ARG A 220 -18.35 4.37 -15.56
CA ARG A 220 -17.55 3.15 -15.53
C ARG A 220 -16.07 3.38 -15.18
N ILE A 221 -15.78 4.43 -14.38
CA ILE A 221 -14.44 4.64 -13.86
C ILE A 221 -14.14 3.55 -12.82
N PRO A 222 -13.15 2.67 -13.03
CA PRO A 222 -12.94 1.47 -12.23
C PRO A 222 -12.33 1.76 -10.86
N LEU A 223 -11.71 2.92 -10.63
CA LEU A 223 -11.15 3.31 -9.35
C LEU A 223 -11.48 4.77 -9.02
N VAL A 224 -12.12 5.00 -7.87
CA VAL A 224 -12.37 6.34 -7.33
C VAL A 224 -11.64 6.46 -6.00
N THR A 225 -10.77 7.45 -5.86
CA THR A 225 -9.98 7.66 -4.64
C THR A 225 -10.33 8.99 -3.99
N LEU A 226 -10.77 8.93 -2.74
CA LEU A 226 -11.12 10.09 -1.92
C LEU A 226 -9.89 10.62 -1.20
N ILE A 227 -9.53 11.88 -1.44
CA ILE A 227 -8.28 12.48 -0.95
C ILE A 227 -8.59 13.79 -0.23
N ALA A 228 -7.83 14.09 0.80
CA ALA A 228 -7.88 15.33 1.51
C ALA A 228 -7.67 16.56 0.63
N GLN A 229 -8.58 17.55 0.74
CA GLN A 229 -8.38 18.83 0.06
C GLN A 229 -7.32 19.69 0.77
N GLY A 230 -6.29 20.08 0.03
CA GLY A 230 -5.22 20.97 0.48
C GLY A 230 -4.22 20.28 1.42
N LYS A 231 -3.66 21.06 2.36
CA LYS A 231 -2.86 20.58 3.51
C LYS A 231 -3.72 20.33 4.77
N LYS A 232 -5.02 20.58 4.69
CA LYS A 232 -5.92 20.23 5.80
C LYS A 232 -5.92 18.71 5.93
N LYS A 233 -6.10 18.21 7.16
CA LYS A 233 -6.17 16.78 7.48
C LYS A 233 -7.65 16.35 7.59
N PRO A 234 -8.48 16.34 6.54
CA PRO A 234 -9.76 15.66 6.64
C PRO A 234 -9.48 14.20 7.01
N PHE A 235 -10.37 13.64 7.80
CA PHE A 235 -10.22 12.30 8.40
C PHE A 235 -9.23 12.22 9.59
N GLU A 236 -8.93 13.32 10.31
CA GLU A 236 -8.07 13.24 11.52
C GLU A 236 -8.52 12.10 12.44
N GLU A 237 -9.78 12.06 12.85
CA GLU A 237 -10.29 10.97 13.70
C GLU A 237 -11.22 10.02 12.93
N PRO A 238 -11.05 8.69 13.08
CA PRO A 238 -11.96 7.69 12.54
C PRO A 238 -13.27 7.68 13.34
N THR A 239 -14.19 8.57 12.97
CA THR A 239 -15.51 8.70 13.59
C THR A 239 -16.50 7.66 13.06
N GLU A 240 -17.54 7.38 13.84
CA GLU A 240 -18.61 6.48 13.40
C GLU A 240 -19.31 7.01 12.13
N LYS A 241 -19.51 8.33 12.07
CA LYS A 241 -20.07 9.00 10.89
C LYS A 241 -19.25 8.73 9.64
N LEU A 242 -17.92 8.87 9.72
CA LEU A 242 -17.03 8.59 8.59
C LEU A 242 -17.13 7.12 8.16
N ALA A 243 -17.15 6.19 9.11
CA ALA A 243 -17.29 4.76 8.84
C ALA A 243 -18.62 4.43 8.13
N GLN A 244 -19.72 5.05 8.55
CA GLN A 244 -21.04 4.90 7.91
C GLN A 244 -21.04 5.42 6.47
N GLU A 245 -20.44 6.60 6.24
CA GLU A 245 -20.37 7.19 4.90
C GLU A 245 -19.47 6.36 3.96
N LEU A 246 -18.32 5.89 4.43
CA LEU A 246 -17.46 4.99 3.65
C LEU A 246 -18.15 3.66 3.35
N THR A 247 -18.86 3.07 4.31
CA THR A 247 -19.65 1.86 4.09
C THR A 247 -20.71 2.09 3.02
N ARG A 248 -21.43 3.22 3.08
CA ARG A 248 -22.46 3.58 2.10
C ARG A 248 -21.90 3.79 0.69
N LEU A 249 -20.67 4.31 0.57
CA LEU A 249 -19.98 4.40 -0.72
C LEU A 249 -19.49 3.03 -1.19
N GLY A 250 -18.99 2.22 -0.26
CA GLY A 250 -18.48 0.87 -0.49
C GLY A 250 -19.56 -0.17 -0.85
N THR A 251 -20.84 0.05 -0.57
CA THR A 251 -21.90 -0.86 -1.05
C THR A 251 -22.07 -0.86 -2.57
N LYS A 252 -21.46 0.09 -3.28
CA LYS A 252 -21.54 0.21 -4.75
C LYS A 252 -20.39 -0.48 -5.48
N LYS A 253 -19.74 -1.45 -4.84
CA LYS A 253 -18.59 -2.22 -5.34
C LYS A 253 -18.76 -2.87 -6.71
N GLU A 254 -19.99 -3.20 -7.11
CA GLU A 254 -20.28 -3.73 -8.44
C GLU A 254 -19.92 -2.76 -9.56
N LYS A 255 -19.75 -1.47 -9.25
CA LYS A 255 -19.48 -0.41 -10.22
C LYS A 255 -18.02 0.07 -10.24
N GLY A 256 -17.18 -0.39 -9.32
CA GLY A 256 -15.77 0.01 -9.23
C GLY A 256 -15.16 -0.18 -7.84
N LYS A 257 -13.88 0.15 -7.73
CA LYS A 257 -13.08 0.10 -6.48
C LYS A 257 -13.10 1.46 -5.78
N LEU A 258 -13.21 1.45 -4.46
CA LEU A 258 -13.13 2.66 -3.63
C LEU A 258 -11.77 2.75 -2.93
N GLY A 259 -11.05 3.83 -3.20
CA GLY A 259 -9.83 4.24 -2.51
C GLY A 259 -10.08 5.39 -1.54
N VAL A 260 -9.29 5.48 -0.47
CA VAL A 260 -9.35 6.60 0.48
C VAL A 260 -7.95 6.94 1.03
N GLU A 261 -7.72 8.22 1.27
CA GLU A 261 -6.53 8.69 2.00
C GLU A 261 -6.65 8.39 3.50
N SER A 262 -5.59 7.84 4.09
CA SER A 262 -5.57 7.52 5.52
C SER A 262 -5.57 8.77 6.40
N SER A 263 -6.07 8.63 7.63
CA SER A 263 -5.72 9.56 8.70
C SER A 263 -4.22 9.48 8.98
N HIS A 264 -3.53 10.62 9.03
CA HIS A 264 -2.09 10.65 9.33
C HIS A 264 -1.79 10.16 10.76
N LEU A 265 -2.32 10.85 11.78
CA LEU A 265 -2.10 10.50 13.19
C LEU A 265 -2.82 9.22 13.62
N PHE A 266 -3.96 8.88 13.02
CA PHE A 266 -4.75 7.71 13.43
C PHE A 266 -4.69 6.60 12.37
N SER A 267 -3.57 6.49 11.65
CA SER A 267 -3.36 5.53 10.57
C SER A 267 -3.78 4.09 10.93
N PRO A 268 -3.39 3.52 12.09
CA PRO A 268 -3.82 2.20 12.53
C PRO A 268 -5.33 2.05 12.71
N GLU A 269 -5.98 2.98 13.42
CA GLU A 269 -7.43 2.94 13.66
C GLU A 269 -8.22 3.17 12.38
N PHE A 270 -7.74 4.08 11.53
CA PHE A 270 -8.31 4.33 10.22
C PHE A 270 -8.25 3.08 9.35
N ALA A 271 -7.17 2.29 9.39
CA ALA A 271 -7.12 1.03 8.65
C ALA A 271 -8.15 0.02 9.14
N VAL A 272 -8.39 -0.09 10.45
CA VAL A 272 -9.47 -0.95 10.98
C VAL A 272 -10.83 -0.49 10.44
N MET A 273 -11.10 0.82 10.48
CA MET A 273 -12.32 1.40 9.93
C MET A 273 -12.45 1.12 8.43
N ALA A 274 -11.42 1.41 7.64
CA ALA A 274 -11.43 1.24 6.19
C ALA A 274 -11.67 -0.22 5.77
N VAL A 275 -11.01 -1.17 6.46
CA VAL A 275 -11.20 -2.60 6.23
C VAL A 275 -12.65 -3.01 6.48
N LYS A 276 -13.23 -2.60 7.62
CA LYS A 276 -14.62 -2.91 8.01
C LYS A 276 -15.65 -2.20 7.13
N SER A 277 -15.38 -0.97 6.69
CA SER A 277 -16.22 -0.21 5.75
C SER A 277 -16.13 -0.73 4.31
N GLY A 278 -15.29 -1.75 4.06
CA GLY A 278 -15.19 -2.39 2.77
C GLY A 278 -14.42 -1.56 1.73
N VAL A 279 -13.56 -0.63 2.14
CA VAL A 279 -12.66 0.08 1.23
C VAL A 279 -11.73 -0.92 0.51
N ASP A 280 -11.44 -0.66 -0.76
CA ASP A 280 -10.62 -1.53 -1.60
C ASP A 280 -9.15 -1.09 -1.65
N MET A 281 -8.88 0.21 -1.47
CA MET A 281 -7.53 0.78 -1.48
C MET A 281 -7.34 1.87 -0.39
N VAL A 282 -6.20 1.89 0.28
CA VAL A 282 -5.86 2.90 1.29
C VAL A 282 -4.50 3.52 0.97
N VAL A 283 -4.40 4.84 1.04
CA VAL A 283 -3.09 5.53 1.01
C VAL A 283 -2.34 5.20 2.30
N ALA A 284 -1.18 4.55 2.18
CA ALA A 284 -0.34 4.14 3.30
C ALA A 284 1.10 4.64 3.06
N ASP A 285 1.31 5.94 3.21
CA ASP A 285 2.56 6.62 2.91
C ASP A 285 3.17 7.35 4.13
N PRO A 286 4.04 6.68 4.91
CA PRO A 286 4.72 7.28 6.05
C PRO A 286 5.71 8.37 5.65
N LEU A 287 6.25 8.33 4.42
CA LEU A 287 7.27 9.29 4.00
C LEU A 287 6.63 10.62 3.65
N THR A 288 5.48 10.59 2.99
CA THR A 288 4.64 11.77 2.78
C THR A 288 4.16 12.35 4.11
N ASP A 289 3.74 11.52 5.07
CA ASP A 289 3.35 11.99 6.41
C ASP A 289 4.47 12.77 7.11
N ILE A 290 5.71 12.30 7.00
CA ILE A 290 6.90 12.95 7.58
C ILE A 290 7.25 14.24 6.85
N LEU A 291 7.33 14.18 5.51
CA LEU A 291 7.86 15.28 4.70
C LEU A 291 6.83 16.41 4.51
N MET A 292 5.55 16.08 4.42
CA MET A 292 4.52 17.02 3.97
C MET A 292 3.50 17.42 5.04
N PHE A 293 3.34 16.61 6.09
CA PHE A 293 2.28 16.77 7.10
C PHE A 293 2.79 16.92 8.54
N GLU A 294 4.10 17.10 8.71
CA GLU A 294 4.74 17.36 10.02
C GLU A 294 4.42 16.29 11.08
N ILE A 295 4.13 15.06 10.65
CA ILE A 295 4.01 13.93 11.57
C ILE A 295 5.40 13.52 12.02
N ASN A 296 5.55 13.26 13.32
CA ASN A 296 6.82 12.79 13.84
C ASN A 296 7.24 11.47 13.15
N MET A 297 8.49 11.39 12.72
CA MET A 297 9.00 10.24 11.97
C MET A 297 8.94 8.91 12.72
N LYS A 298 9.17 8.90 14.04
CA LYS A 298 9.05 7.69 14.86
C LYS A 298 7.59 7.23 14.86
N ARG A 299 6.66 8.17 15.05
CA ARG A 299 5.22 7.91 15.02
C ARG A 299 4.77 7.34 13.67
N ALA A 300 5.08 8.04 12.56
CA ALA A 300 4.66 7.62 11.23
C ALA A 300 5.19 6.23 10.87
N LEU A 301 6.47 5.95 11.11
CA LEU A 301 7.08 4.65 10.77
C LEU A 301 6.50 3.51 11.63
N ILE A 302 6.27 3.74 12.92
CA ILE A 302 5.64 2.73 13.81
C ILE A 302 4.21 2.42 13.36
N ASP A 303 3.41 3.47 13.14
CA ASP A 303 2.00 3.35 12.80
C ASP A 303 1.79 2.68 11.45
N HIS A 304 2.53 3.12 10.41
CA HIS A 304 2.42 2.55 9.07
C HIS A 304 2.92 1.11 9.02
N HIS A 305 3.89 0.72 9.86
CA HIS A 305 4.31 -0.68 9.92
C HIS A 305 3.17 -1.60 10.38
N PHE A 306 2.40 -1.20 11.41
CA PHE A 306 1.21 -1.94 11.82
C PHE A 306 0.11 -1.85 10.76
N GLN A 307 -0.17 -0.64 10.27
CA GLN A 307 -1.23 -0.35 9.32
C GLN A 307 -1.10 -1.20 8.05
N ARG A 308 0.09 -1.20 7.43
CA ARG A 308 0.33 -1.88 6.17
C ARG A 308 0.12 -3.40 6.29
N ARG A 309 0.50 -3.98 7.43
CA ARG A 309 0.31 -5.42 7.70
C ARG A 309 -1.16 -5.77 7.91
N LEU A 310 -1.90 -4.93 8.62
CA LEU A 310 -3.34 -5.08 8.79
C LEU A 310 -4.06 -5.01 7.44
N LEU A 311 -3.74 -4.01 6.61
CA LEU A 311 -4.34 -3.82 5.28
C LEU A 311 -4.01 -5.00 4.37
N ALA A 312 -2.75 -5.45 4.35
CA ALA A 312 -2.31 -6.59 3.56
C ALA A 312 -3.01 -7.90 3.98
N ARG A 313 -3.17 -8.15 5.29
CA ARG A 313 -3.92 -9.33 5.80
C ARG A 313 -5.37 -9.32 5.32
N ALA A 314 -5.98 -8.15 5.25
CA ALA A 314 -7.35 -7.96 4.75
C ALA A 314 -7.47 -7.94 3.22
N GLY A 315 -6.35 -8.05 2.48
CA GLY A 315 -6.32 -7.94 1.02
C GLY A 315 -6.68 -6.54 0.47
N VAL A 316 -6.52 -5.49 1.28
CA VAL A 316 -6.71 -4.10 0.85
C VAL A 316 -5.47 -3.63 0.11
N LEU A 317 -5.67 -2.99 -1.05
CA LEU A 317 -4.58 -2.42 -1.84
C LEU A 317 -3.99 -1.21 -1.12
N LEU A 318 -2.68 -1.08 -1.15
CA LEU A 318 -1.94 0.01 -0.54
C LEU A 318 -1.43 0.94 -1.64
N MET A 319 -1.40 2.25 -1.40
CA MET A 319 -0.91 3.23 -2.38
C MET A 319 -0.01 4.27 -1.70
N THR A 320 1.08 4.67 -2.35
CA THR A 320 1.87 5.85 -1.93
C THR A 320 1.26 7.16 -2.42
N ARG A 321 1.83 8.32 -2.06
CA ARG A 321 1.40 9.65 -2.54
C ARG A 321 2.58 10.57 -2.85
N ASP A 322 3.52 10.04 -3.64
CA ASP A 322 4.73 10.70 -4.08
C ASP A 322 4.43 12.00 -4.85
N ASP A 323 3.22 12.17 -5.42
CA ASP A 323 2.79 13.43 -6.05
C ASP A 323 2.86 14.64 -5.12
N ARG A 324 2.62 14.44 -3.81
CA ARG A 324 2.75 15.52 -2.82
C ARG A 324 4.19 15.99 -2.71
N PHE A 325 5.13 15.04 -2.60
CA PHE A 325 6.56 15.33 -2.60
C PHE A 325 7.01 15.97 -3.93
N LEU A 326 6.61 15.36 -5.06
CA LEU A 326 6.94 15.84 -6.39
C LEU A 326 6.46 17.27 -6.63
N SER A 327 5.26 17.62 -6.14
CA SER A 327 4.73 18.99 -6.26
C SER A 327 5.55 20.06 -5.51
N ALA A 328 6.41 19.65 -4.58
CA ALA A 328 7.23 20.54 -3.76
C ALA A 328 8.67 20.70 -4.26
N VAL A 329 9.08 19.97 -5.31
CA VAL A 329 10.48 19.95 -5.80
C VAL A 329 10.57 20.22 -7.30
N ASP A 330 11.74 20.69 -7.76
CA ASP A 330 12.05 20.72 -9.20
C ASP A 330 12.37 19.31 -9.68
N ILE A 331 11.39 18.66 -10.30
CA ILE A 331 11.46 17.26 -10.73
C ILE A 331 12.48 17.07 -11.86
N ALA A 332 12.74 18.11 -12.66
CA ALA A 332 13.75 18.04 -13.72
C ALA A 332 15.14 17.75 -13.14
N ARG A 333 15.41 18.27 -11.95
CA ARG A 333 16.67 18.07 -11.22
C ARG A 333 16.59 16.93 -10.21
N SER A 334 15.48 16.86 -9.47
CA SER A 334 15.35 16.04 -8.26
C SER A 334 14.46 14.80 -8.43
N GLY A 335 14.01 14.45 -9.63
CA GLY A 335 13.16 13.27 -9.88
C GLY A 335 13.75 11.95 -9.35
N TYR A 336 15.08 11.83 -9.30
CA TYR A 336 15.76 10.66 -8.72
C TYR A 336 15.46 10.44 -7.22
N GLN A 337 15.05 11.50 -6.48
CA GLN A 337 14.68 11.39 -5.07
C GLN A 337 13.37 10.60 -4.90
N GLN A 338 12.41 10.75 -5.82
CA GLN A 338 11.19 9.96 -5.81
C GLN A 338 11.47 8.47 -6.04
N ILE A 339 12.39 8.14 -6.95
CA ILE A 339 12.84 6.76 -7.16
C ILE A 339 13.47 6.19 -5.87
N VAL A 340 14.22 7.00 -5.12
CA VAL A 340 14.77 6.60 -3.80
C VAL A 340 13.65 6.35 -2.79
N LEU A 341 12.64 7.21 -2.71
CA LEU A 341 11.48 6.98 -1.84
C LEU A 341 10.76 5.67 -2.20
N SER A 342 10.62 5.36 -3.48
CA SER A 342 10.06 4.09 -3.95
C SER A 342 10.89 2.87 -3.50
N PHE A 343 12.22 2.93 -3.59
CA PHE A 343 13.09 1.85 -3.08
C PHE A 343 12.96 1.68 -1.57
N LEU A 344 12.87 2.79 -0.82
CA LEU A 344 12.67 2.75 0.62
C LEU A 344 11.30 2.16 0.98
N HIS A 345 10.26 2.44 0.20
CA HIS A 345 8.95 1.82 0.38
C HIS A 345 8.94 0.33 0.06
N GLU A 346 9.60 -0.11 -1.02
CA GLU A 346 9.78 -1.53 -1.36
C GLU A 346 10.47 -2.26 -0.19
N ALA A 347 11.61 -1.74 0.28
CA ALA A 347 12.34 -2.28 1.43
C ALA A 347 11.51 -2.28 2.74
N PHE A 348 10.66 -1.27 2.95
CA PHE A 348 9.79 -1.24 4.14
C PHE A 348 8.70 -2.33 4.09
N ASN A 349 8.22 -2.67 2.91
CA ASN A 349 7.17 -3.67 2.71
C ASN A 349 7.69 -5.10 2.70
N GLU A 350 8.92 -5.33 2.26
CA GLU A 350 9.55 -6.65 2.27
C GLU A 350 9.62 -7.24 3.69
N GLU A 351 9.99 -6.43 4.70
CA GLU A 351 9.96 -6.86 6.11
C GLU A 351 8.54 -7.21 6.58
N ALA A 352 7.55 -6.45 6.09
CA ALA A 352 6.14 -6.72 6.37
C ALA A 352 5.58 -7.90 5.55
N GLN A 353 6.40 -8.51 4.67
CA GLN A 353 6.04 -9.59 3.75
C GLN A 353 4.81 -9.27 2.89
N ILE A 354 4.69 -8.00 2.50
CA ILE A 354 3.59 -7.53 1.65
C ILE A 354 3.97 -7.82 0.21
N SER A 355 3.12 -8.58 -0.49
CA SER A 355 3.34 -8.87 -1.91
C SER A 355 3.38 -7.58 -2.74
N PRO A 356 4.33 -7.42 -3.68
CA PRO A 356 4.41 -6.25 -4.55
C PRO A 356 3.09 -5.86 -5.24
N GLU A 357 2.28 -6.85 -5.60
CA GLU A 357 1.00 -6.68 -6.29
C GLU A 357 -0.07 -5.99 -5.43
N LEU A 358 0.08 -6.02 -4.10
CA LEU A 358 -0.80 -5.33 -3.15
C LEU A 358 -0.36 -3.90 -2.87
N PHE A 359 0.86 -3.51 -3.27
CA PHE A 359 1.44 -2.22 -2.96
C PHE A 359 1.71 -1.41 -4.21
N SER A 360 0.82 -0.46 -4.47
CA SER A 360 0.92 0.48 -5.57
C SER A 360 1.91 1.60 -5.28
N LEU A 361 2.87 1.79 -6.19
CA LEU A 361 3.78 2.93 -6.19
C LEU A 361 3.21 4.05 -7.07
N THR A 362 3.30 5.28 -6.61
CA THR A 362 2.90 6.46 -7.38
C THR A 362 4.10 7.16 -7.98
N HIS A 363 3.92 7.73 -9.18
CA HIS A 363 4.78 8.75 -9.76
C HIS A 363 3.90 9.71 -10.56
N ALA A 364 4.44 10.85 -11.00
CA ALA A 364 3.59 11.89 -11.57
C ALA A 364 4.17 12.57 -12.81
N PHE A 365 3.29 12.80 -13.77
CA PHE A 365 3.56 13.65 -14.94
C PHE A 365 3.43 15.11 -14.52
N SER A 366 4.54 15.84 -14.61
CA SER A 366 4.74 17.03 -13.79
C SER A 366 5.66 18.10 -14.40
N LEU A 367 6.55 17.71 -15.31
CA LEU A 367 7.46 18.57 -16.03
C LEU A 367 6.70 19.46 -17.00
N ASN A 368 7.07 20.72 -17.00
CA ASN A 368 6.47 21.71 -17.89
C ASN A 368 6.78 21.36 -19.37
N PRO A 369 5.77 21.25 -20.26
CA PRO A 369 5.98 20.91 -21.67
C PRO A 369 6.83 21.95 -22.43
N SER A 370 6.90 23.19 -21.94
CA SER A 370 7.74 24.25 -22.52
C SER A 370 9.23 24.08 -22.20
N VAL A 371 9.60 23.19 -21.28
CA VAL A 371 10.99 22.87 -21.00
C VAL A 371 11.54 22.03 -22.15
N LYS A 372 12.67 22.45 -22.72
CA LYS A 372 13.37 21.69 -23.76
C LYS A 372 13.60 20.25 -23.30
N GLU A 373 13.14 19.29 -24.10
CA GLU A 373 13.22 17.84 -23.81
C GLU A 373 12.42 17.38 -22.58
N GLY A 374 11.58 18.24 -21.98
CA GLY A 374 10.81 17.92 -20.78
C GLY A 374 9.94 16.68 -20.94
N MET A 375 9.23 16.54 -22.06
CA MET A 375 8.39 15.36 -22.33
C MET A 375 9.20 14.08 -22.54
N LEU A 376 10.43 14.18 -23.07
CA LEU A 376 11.33 13.03 -23.17
C LEU A 376 11.86 12.61 -21.79
N HIS A 377 12.08 13.58 -20.90
CA HIS A 377 12.46 13.30 -19.52
C HIS A 377 11.32 12.65 -18.73
N GLU A 378 10.07 13.08 -18.97
CA GLU A 378 8.88 12.40 -18.42
C GLU A 378 8.79 10.96 -18.89
N PHE A 379 8.95 10.74 -20.20
CA PHE A 379 8.96 9.39 -20.76
C PHE A 379 10.03 8.54 -20.07
N ALA A 380 11.26 9.06 -19.97
CA ALA A 380 12.35 8.36 -19.31
C ALA A 380 12.02 8.00 -17.86
N HIS A 381 11.44 8.91 -17.09
CA HIS A 381 11.07 8.66 -15.69
C HIS A 381 9.99 7.58 -15.59
N ALA A 382 8.91 7.69 -16.37
CA ALA A 382 7.83 6.71 -16.39
C ALA A 382 8.31 5.31 -16.78
N GLN A 383 9.20 5.23 -17.78
CA GLN A 383 9.80 3.97 -18.20
C GLN A 383 10.77 3.41 -17.14
N VAL A 384 11.56 4.25 -16.46
CA VAL A 384 12.42 3.81 -15.34
C VAL A 384 11.57 3.18 -14.24
N MET A 385 10.48 3.83 -13.84
CA MET A 385 9.57 3.29 -12.83
C MET A 385 9.02 1.92 -13.24
N ARG A 386 8.61 1.77 -14.51
CA ARG A 386 8.15 0.47 -15.04
C ARG A 386 9.23 -0.61 -14.98
N GLU A 387 10.45 -0.32 -15.44
CA GLU A 387 11.53 -1.31 -15.48
C GLU A 387 12.09 -1.69 -14.11
N LEU A 388 12.00 -0.79 -13.13
CA LEU A 388 12.38 -1.06 -11.76
C LEU A 388 11.33 -1.92 -11.06
N TYR A 389 10.04 -1.61 -11.22
CA TYR A 389 8.96 -2.15 -10.39
C TYR A 389 7.94 -2.97 -11.19
N LEU A 390 8.42 -4.02 -11.87
CA LEU A 390 7.60 -4.84 -12.78
C LEU A 390 6.36 -5.48 -12.12
N ARG A 391 6.49 -5.91 -10.86
CA ARG A 391 5.40 -6.57 -10.11
C ARG A 391 4.49 -5.59 -9.38
N HIS A 392 4.93 -4.35 -9.16
CA HIS A 392 4.11 -3.36 -8.50
C HIS A 392 3.11 -2.74 -9.48
N PRO A 393 1.85 -2.53 -9.05
CA PRO A 393 0.97 -1.64 -9.76
C PRO A 393 1.53 -0.22 -9.71
N LEU A 394 1.73 0.42 -10.86
CA LEU A 394 2.14 1.83 -10.90
C LEU A 394 0.95 2.74 -11.18
N HIS A 395 0.79 3.73 -10.32
CA HIS A 395 -0.15 4.82 -10.47
C HIS A 395 0.58 6.02 -11.05
N TYR A 396 0.28 6.32 -12.30
CA TYR A 396 0.78 7.51 -12.97
C TYR A 396 -0.24 8.64 -12.79
N LEU A 397 0.18 9.65 -12.04
CA LEU A 397 -0.68 10.75 -11.61
C LEU A 397 -0.48 11.94 -12.56
N SER A 398 -1.58 12.52 -13.05
CA SER A 398 -1.54 13.81 -13.75
C SER A 398 -1.52 14.93 -12.70
N LEU A 399 -0.43 15.70 -12.60
CA LEU A 399 -0.41 16.83 -11.67
C LEU A 399 -1.28 18.00 -12.14
N SER A 400 -1.73 18.79 -11.17
CA SER A 400 -2.48 20.03 -11.38
C SER A 400 -1.61 21.20 -11.85
N SER A 401 -0.29 21.04 -11.98
CA SER A 401 0.62 22.10 -12.43
C SER A 401 0.29 22.64 -13.83
N TYR A 402 -0.48 21.89 -14.62
CA TYR A 402 -0.93 22.26 -15.95
C TYR A 402 -2.20 23.11 -16.00
N THR A 403 -2.80 23.44 -14.85
CA THR A 403 -3.98 24.34 -14.80
C THR A 403 -3.67 25.76 -15.29
N SER A 404 -2.39 26.15 -15.32
CA SER A 404 -1.92 27.43 -15.85
C SER A 404 -1.74 27.46 -17.37
N LEU A 405 -1.76 26.30 -18.05
CA LEU A 405 -1.62 26.23 -19.50
C LEU A 405 -2.90 26.67 -20.22
N SER A 406 -2.78 27.16 -21.46
CA SER A 406 -3.96 27.42 -22.29
C SER A 406 -4.78 26.13 -22.53
N PRO A 407 -6.10 26.21 -22.73
CA PRO A 407 -6.94 25.01 -22.91
C PRO A 407 -6.44 24.05 -24.01
N SER A 408 -6.01 24.58 -25.15
CA SER A 408 -5.50 23.78 -26.28
C SER A 408 -4.17 23.08 -25.95
N LEU A 409 -3.24 23.79 -25.32
CA LEU A 409 -1.95 23.22 -24.91
C LEU A 409 -2.15 22.18 -23.80
N ARG A 410 -3.08 22.42 -22.87
CA ARG A 410 -3.46 21.48 -21.81
C ARG A 410 -4.03 20.19 -22.38
N ALA A 411 -4.99 20.28 -23.30
CA ALA A 411 -5.56 19.10 -23.97
C ALA A 411 -4.48 18.28 -24.69
N SER A 412 -3.60 18.95 -25.43
CA SER A 412 -2.47 18.32 -26.12
C SER A 412 -1.48 17.65 -25.16
N THR A 413 -1.16 18.34 -24.06
CA THR A 413 -0.27 17.84 -23.01
C THR A 413 -0.86 16.60 -22.33
N LEU A 414 -2.17 16.58 -22.09
CA LEU A 414 -2.87 15.43 -21.54
C LEU A 414 -2.90 14.25 -22.52
N ALA A 415 -3.03 14.49 -23.83
CA ALA A 415 -2.90 13.42 -24.82
C ALA A 415 -1.50 12.79 -24.79
N VAL A 416 -0.45 13.61 -24.67
CA VAL A 416 0.94 13.13 -24.50
C VAL A 416 1.10 12.32 -23.21
N TYR A 417 0.52 12.78 -22.09
CA TYR A 417 0.50 12.03 -20.83
C TYR A 417 -0.09 10.63 -20.99
N HIS A 418 -1.27 10.50 -21.61
CA HIS A 418 -1.90 9.20 -21.84
C HIS A 418 -1.05 8.33 -22.77
N LEU A 419 -0.46 8.91 -23.81
CA LEU A 419 0.43 8.19 -24.71
C LEU A 419 1.66 7.64 -23.96
N ILE A 420 2.34 8.46 -23.15
CA ILE A 420 3.47 7.99 -22.32
C ILE A 420 3.00 6.87 -21.40
N ALA A 421 1.83 7.00 -20.78
CA ALA A 421 1.29 5.99 -19.88
C ALA A 421 1.10 4.64 -20.57
N LEU A 422 0.58 4.65 -21.80
CA LEU A 422 0.37 3.46 -22.63
C LEU A 422 1.69 2.83 -23.08
N LEU A 423 2.61 3.64 -23.62
CA LEU A 423 3.88 3.16 -24.17
C LEU A 423 4.83 2.61 -23.09
N THR A 424 4.66 3.10 -21.86
CA THR A 424 5.41 2.64 -20.67
C THR A 424 4.59 1.68 -19.80
N GLU A 425 3.41 1.26 -20.26
CA GLU A 425 2.55 0.25 -19.63
C GLU A 425 2.27 0.51 -18.14
N GLN A 426 1.84 1.74 -17.82
CA GLN A 426 1.40 2.09 -16.48
C GLN A 426 0.13 1.31 -16.12
N ASN A 427 -0.05 0.92 -14.85
CA ASN A 427 -1.22 0.12 -14.45
C ASN A 427 -2.44 0.98 -14.19
N ILE A 428 -2.23 2.21 -13.70
CA ILE A 428 -3.31 3.13 -13.36
C ILE A 428 -2.94 4.53 -13.84
N VAL A 429 -3.87 5.19 -14.52
CA VAL A 429 -3.74 6.58 -14.96
C VAL A 429 -4.80 7.42 -14.28
N THR A 430 -4.39 8.52 -13.68
CA THR A 430 -5.35 9.47 -13.11
C THR A 430 -5.97 10.30 -14.22
N LEU A 431 -7.29 10.38 -14.19
CA LEU A 431 -8.09 11.25 -15.02
C LEU A 431 -8.04 12.67 -14.44
N PRO A 432 -7.64 13.67 -15.23
CA PRO A 432 -7.65 15.06 -14.78
C PRO A 432 -9.07 15.51 -14.42
N THR A 433 -9.22 16.06 -13.21
CA THR A 433 -10.52 16.51 -12.67
C THR A 433 -10.82 17.98 -13.00
N ASN A 434 -9.82 18.73 -13.45
CA ASN A 434 -9.85 20.20 -13.56
C ASN A 434 -10.28 20.66 -14.97
N GLY A 435 -11.41 20.15 -15.45
CA GLY A 435 -12.16 20.78 -16.54
C GLY A 435 -13.13 21.78 -15.93
N ASP A 436 -12.98 23.06 -16.25
CA ASP A 436 -13.82 24.15 -15.73
C ASP A 436 -15.32 23.91 -16.04
N HIS A 437 -15.61 23.14 -17.11
CA HIS A 437 -16.96 22.81 -17.55
C HIS A 437 -17.24 21.29 -17.57
N PRO A 438 -18.45 20.81 -17.23
CA PRO A 438 -18.84 19.38 -17.30
C PRO A 438 -18.69 18.74 -18.70
N ARG A 439 -18.91 19.52 -19.77
CA ARG A 439 -18.75 19.05 -21.16
C ARG A 439 -17.30 18.66 -21.45
N ASP A 440 -16.34 19.52 -21.07
CA ASP A 440 -14.90 19.29 -21.25
C ASP A 440 -14.44 18.02 -20.52
N ARG A 441 -14.98 17.76 -19.31
CA ARG A 441 -14.71 16.52 -18.58
C ARG A 441 -15.21 15.29 -19.34
N SER A 442 -16.43 15.32 -19.89
CA SER A 442 -16.96 14.19 -20.67
C SER A 442 -16.15 13.93 -21.94
N GLU A 443 -15.73 14.97 -22.65
CA GLU A 443 -14.90 14.85 -23.86
C GLU A 443 -13.51 14.32 -23.52
N MET A 444 -12.88 14.82 -22.44
CA MET A 444 -11.58 14.34 -21.97
C MET A 444 -11.61 12.86 -21.57
N LEU A 445 -12.69 12.41 -20.92
CA LEU A 445 -12.88 11.00 -20.57
C LEU A 445 -13.06 10.12 -21.82
N SER A 446 -13.84 10.59 -22.80
CA SER A 446 -14.04 9.89 -24.07
C SER A 446 -12.74 9.75 -24.86
N CYS A 447 -11.96 10.84 -24.94
CA CYS A 447 -10.64 10.84 -25.60
C CYS A 447 -9.66 9.91 -24.89
N ALA A 448 -9.60 9.95 -23.55
CA ALA A 448 -8.76 9.04 -22.78
C ALA A 448 -9.14 7.59 -23.05
N GLY A 449 -10.43 7.23 -22.94
CA GLY A 449 -10.91 5.87 -23.24
C GLY A 449 -10.53 5.40 -24.65
N SER A 450 -10.76 6.24 -25.66
CA SER A 450 -10.45 5.92 -27.06
C SER A 450 -8.94 5.70 -27.29
N LEU A 451 -8.09 6.53 -26.68
CA LEU A 451 -6.63 6.36 -26.78
C LEU A 451 -6.16 5.08 -26.07
N LEU A 452 -6.71 4.81 -24.88
CA LEU A 452 -6.36 3.61 -24.09
C LEU A 452 -6.72 2.32 -24.82
N GLU A 453 -7.87 2.30 -25.52
CA GLU A 453 -8.31 1.16 -26.32
C GLU A 453 -7.50 1.03 -27.61
N GLY A 454 -7.34 2.11 -28.37
CA GLY A 454 -6.70 2.08 -29.69
C GLY A 454 -5.18 1.81 -29.66
N MET A 455 -4.51 2.05 -28.53
CA MET A 455 -3.07 1.84 -28.35
C MET A 455 -2.76 0.74 -27.31
N SER A 456 -3.73 -0.12 -26.98
CA SER A 456 -3.49 -1.25 -26.09
C SER A 456 -2.40 -2.17 -26.67
N GLY A 457 -1.39 -2.51 -25.87
CA GLY A 457 -0.22 -3.27 -26.32
C GLY A 457 0.82 -2.45 -27.11
N GLY A 458 0.60 -1.15 -27.35
CA GLY A 458 1.53 -0.31 -28.10
C GLY A 458 2.92 -0.17 -27.47
N GLY A 459 3.04 -0.42 -26.17
CA GLY A 459 4.34 -0.51 -25.50
C GLY A 459 5.21 -1.64 -26.05
N ASP A 460 4.64 -2.80 -26.37
CA ASP A 460 5.39 -3.98 -26.83
C ASP A 460 6.05 -3.77 -28.20
N GLU A 461 5.48 -2.88 -29.01
CA GLU A 461 5.93 -2.57 -30.37
C GLU A 461 7.05 -1.51 -30.42
N ILE A 462 7.32 -0.81 -29.31
CA ILE A 462 8.29 0.30 -29.30
C ILE A 462 9.57 -0.09 -28.56
N THR A 463 10.70 0.04 -29.25
CA THR A 463 12.04 -0.02 -28.67
C THR A 463 12.61 1.38 -28.45
N MET A 464 13.30 1.59 -27.32
CA MET A 464 14.03 2.86 -27.11
C MET A 464 15.42 2.77 -27.72
N SER A 465 15.89 3.88 -28.30
CA SER A 465 17.28 3.96 -28.77
C SER A 465 18.24 3.85 -27.58
N PRO A 466 19.16 2.86 -27.54
CA PRO A 466 20.02 2.62 -26.37
C PRO A 466 20.89 3.82 -25.97
N ASN A 467 21.31 4.63 -26.95
CA ASN A 467 22.13 5.83 -26.73
C ASN A 467 21.32 7.13 -26.89
N GLY A 468 19.99 7.02 -26.93
CA GLY A 468 19.07 8.14 -27.09
C GLY A 468 18.96 9.00 -25.82
N LYS A 469 18.25 10.13 -25.94
CA LYS A 469 18.03 11.06 -24.81
C LYS A 469 17.27 10.41 -23.64
N ILE A 470 16.27 9.60 -23.96
CA ILE A 470 15.46 8.86 -22.96
C ILE A 470 16.36 7.91 -22.15
N ALA A 471 17.12 7.04 -22.82
CA ALA A 471 18.03 6.10 -22.17
C ALA A 471 19.10 6.81 -21.32
N ARG A 472 19.76 7.85 -21.86
CA ARG A 472 20.75 8.64 -21.09
C ARG A 472 20.15 9.26 -19.83
N ARG A 473 18.94 9.82 -19.93
CA ARG A 473 18.23 10.37 -18.76
C ARG A 473 17.91 9.28 -17.75
N ALA A 474 17.44 8.12 -18.19
CA ALA A 474 17.14 6.99 -17.34
C ALA A 474 18.38 6.49 -16.55
N HIS A 475 19.52 6.33 -17.23
CA HIS A 475 20.79 5.98 -16.56
C HIS A 475 21.21 7.04 -15.54
N THR A 476 21.01 8.32 -15.85
CA THR A 476 21.32 9.43 -14.93
C THR A 476 20.43 9.38 -13.69
N LEU A 477 19.13 9.10 -13.85
CA LEU A 477 18.20 8.94 -12.74
C LEU A 477 18.65 7.80 -11.81
N LEU A 478 18.93 6.62 -12.37
CA LEU A 478 19.39 5.46 -11.60
C LEU A 478 20.71 5.73 -10.87
N GLU A 479 21.68 6.34 -11.56
CA GLU A 479 22.98 6.70 -10.97
C GLU A 479 22.83 7.66 -9.79
N ASN A 480 21.98 8.69 -9.94
CA ASN A 480 21.73 9.65 -8.87
C ASN A 480 20.94 9.03 -7.70
N SER A 481 19.98 8.13 -7.98
CA SER A 481 19.29 7.37 -6.95
C SER A 481 20.26 6.50 -6.16
N TRP A 482 21.17 5.79 -6.83
CA TRP A 482 22.22 5.00 -6.18
C TRP A 482 23.13 5.86 -5.29
N LYS A 483 23.62 7.00 -5.79
CA LYS A 483 24.44 7.94 -5.00
C LYS A 483 23.71 8.44 -3.76
N LEU A 484 22.43 8.78 -3.90
CA LEU A 484 21.61 9.25 -2.80
C LEU A 484 21.37 8.15 -1.75
N LEU A 485 21.05 6.93 -2.18
CA LEU A 485 20.91 5.78 -1.28
C LEU A 485 22.22 5.52 -0.52
N ARG A 486 23.38 5.58 -1.17
CA ARG A 486 24.68 5.46 -0.48
C ARG A 486 24.88 6.53 0.59
N LYS A 487 24.52 7.79 0.29
CA LYS A 487 24.58 8.88 1.27
C LYS A 487 23.65 8.61 2.45
N ILE A 488 22.41 8.18 2.19
CA ILE A 488 21.44 7.87 3.25
C ILE A 488 21.90 6.68 4.09
N GLN A 489 22.49 5.64 3.49
CA GLN A 489 23.06 4.51 4.23
C GLN A 489 24.12 4.94 5.24
N GLN A 490 25.00 5.87 4.85
CA GLN A 490 26.07 6.36 5.72
C GLN A 490 25.53 7.20 6.90
N VAL A 491 24.49 8.00 6.66
CA VAL A 491 23.95 8.96 7.63
C VAL A 491 22.84 8.34 8.50
N GLY A 492 22.09 7.38 7.97
CA GLY A 492 20.86 6.81 8.54
C GLY A 492 19.60 7.53 8.07
N LEU A 493 18.48 6.80 7.96
CA LEU A 493 17.22 7.33 7.42
C LEU A 493 16.68 8.53 8.22
N MET A 494 16.55 8.40 9.54
CA MET A 494 15.98 9.45 10.41
C MET A 494 16.79 10.75 10.31
N LYS A 495 18.11 10.62 10.40
CA LYS A 495 19.05 11.74 10.29
C LYS A 495 19.03 12.35 8.88
N SER A 496 18.81 11.56 7.83
CA SER A 496 18.65 12.09 6.46
C SER A 496 17.47 13.07 6.33
N PHE A 497 16.36 12.82 7.03
CA PHE A 497 15.23 13.75 7.08
C PHE A 497 15.58 15.01 7.88
N SER A 498 16.32 14.87 8.99
CA SER A 498 16.77 16.02 9.79
C SER A 498 17.81 16.90 9.08
N GLU A 499 18.57 16.34 8.14
CA GLU A 499 19.54 17.09 7.32
C GLU A 499 18.90 17.72 6.06
N GLY A 500 17.60 17.55 5.83
CA GLY A 500 16.93 18.11 4.66
C GLY A 500 17.34 17.46 3.34
N ILE A 501 17.77 16.19 3.36
CA ILE A 501 18.25 15.49 2.16
C ILE A 501 17.17 15.39 1.07
N PHE A 502 15.90 15.24 1.47
CA PHE A 502 14.76 15.16 0.57
C PHE A 502 14.14 16.55 0.36
N GLY A 503 14.22 17.07 -0.85
CA GLY A 503 13.61 18.36 -1.23
C GLY A 503 14.08 19.58 -0.43
N GLY A 504 15.13 19.48 0.40
CA GLY A 504 15.52 20.54 1.34
C GLY A 504 14.63 20.63 2.59
N MET A 505 13.71 19.68 2.80
CA MET A 505 12.73 19.71 3.88
C MET A 505 13.31 19.11 5.17
N ILE A 506 13.45 19.94 6.19
CA ILE A 506 14.05 19.56 7.47
C ILE A 506 12.97 19.01 8.41
N CYS A 507 13.03 17.71 8.71
CA CYS A 507 12.15 17.06 9.69
C CYS A 507 12.97 16.63 10.91
N ASN A 508 12.68 17.21 12.08
CA ASN A 508 13.40 16.91 13.32
C ASN A 508 12.83 15.65 14.00
N GLU A 509 13.71 14.75 14.45
CA GLU A 509 13.35 13.48 15.08
C GLU A 509 12.56 13.62 16.40
N GLU A 510 12.75 14.72 17.12
CA GLU A 510 12.12 15.04 18.41
C GLU A 510 10.99 16.08 18.29
N LYS A 511 10.59 16.44 17.06
CA LYS A 511 9.45 17.34 16.78
C LYS A 511 8.43 16.66 15.86
N GLY A 512 7.36 17.38 15.56
CA GLY A 512 6.23 16.88 14.79
C GLY A 512 5.17 16.26 15.67
N GLU A 513 3.97 16.12 15.12
CA GLU A 513 2.80 15.66 15.86
C GLU A 513 2.86 14.15 16.13
N GLY A 514 2.32 13.72 17.28
CA GLY A 514 2.10 12.32 17.59
C GLY A 514 3.25 11.59 18.27
N LEU A 515 4.38 12.26 18.54
CA LEU A 515 5.54 11.69 19.25
C LEU A 515 5.18 11.27 20.68
N GLU A 516 4.31 12.03 21.35
CA GLU A 516 3.82 11.75 22.71
C GLU A 516 3.08 10.42 22.81
N GLY A 517 2.48 9.96 21.71
CA GLY A 517 1.81 8.68 21.61
C GLY A 517 2.74 7.48 21.44
N VAL A 518 4.04 7.69 21.22
CA VAL A 518 5.03 6.61 21.01
C VAL A 518 5.64 6.15 22.33
N PHE A 519 5.73 4.83 22.52
CA PHE A 519 6.35 4.25 23.71
C PHE A 519 7.09 2.94 23.40
N GLN A 520 8.12 2.65 24.21
CA GLN A 520 8.87 1.40 24.13
C GLN A 520 8.11 0.28 24.85
N LYS A 521 8.00 -0.86 24.18
CA LYS A 521 7.41 -2.09 24.73
C LYS A 521 8.27 -2.61 25.88
N GLU A 522 7.64 -3.09 26.95
CA GLU A 522 8.37 -3.77 28.03
C GLU A 522 8.47 -5.28 27.79
N ARG A 523 9.26 -5.96 28.64
CA ARG A 523 9.32 -7.41 28.64
C ARG A 523 7.96 -7.97 29.06
N GLY A 524 7.33 -8.73 28.16
CA GLY A 524 5.99 -9.26 28.38
C GLY A 524 4.87 -8.39 27.78
N TYR A 525 5.21 -7.34 27.02
CA TYR A 525 4.27 -6.64 26.15
C TYR A 525 3.43 -7.65 25.36
N PHE A 526 2.12 -7.43 25.34
CA PHE A 526 1.18 -8.34 24.70
C PHE A 526 0.23 -7.58 23.77
N ASN A 527 0.38 -7.88 22.48
CA ASN A 527 -0.53 -7.47 21.43
C ASN A 527 -0.80 -8.68 20.52
N PRO A 528 -1.91 -9.39 20.76
CA PRO A 528 -2.14 -10.69 20.12
C PRO A 528 -2.30 -10.60 18.60
N LEU A 529 -2.81 -9.47 18.08
CA LEU A 529 -3.04 -9.32 16.65
C LEU A 529 -1.74 -9.05 15.91
N PHE A 530 -0.87 -8.21 16.47
CA PHE A 530 0.42 -7.91 15.84
C PHE A 530 1.36 -9.13 15.83
N GLU A 531 1.34 -9.96 16.88
CA GLU A 531 2.06 -11.23 16.95
C GLU A 531 1.54 -12.22 15.89
N GLU A 532 0.23 -12.35 15.73
CA GLU A 532 -0.37 -13.27 14.75
C GLU A 532 -0.14 -12.82 13.31
N PHE A 533 -0.09 -11.51 13.04
CA PHE A 533 0.37 -11.00 11.75
C PHE A 533 1.82 -11.44 11.45
N GLN A 534 2.67 -11.68 12.47
CA GLN A 534 4.06 -12.16 12.31
C GLN A 534 4.16 -13.69 12.17
N LEU A 535 3.20 -14.43 12.71
CA LEU A 535 3.23 -15.89 12.80
C LEU A 535 2.48 -16.60 11.67
N THR A 536 1.40 -16.01 11.16
CA THR A 536 0.61 -16.59 10.06
C THR A 536 1.45 -16.78 8.80
N THR A 537 2.39 -15.88 8.52
CA THR A 537 3.30 -15.99 7.39
C THR A 537 4.32 -17.13 7.52
N LYS A 538 4.76 -17.48 8.75
CA LYS A 538 5.64 -18.65 9.00
C LYS A 538 4.91 -20.00 9.04
N LYS A 539 3.60 -20.00 9.32
CA LYS A 539 2.80 -21.24 9.36
C LYS A 539 2.53 -21.77 7.95
N GLU A 540 2.33 -20.89 6.98
CA GLU A 540 2.19 -21.26 5.56
C GLU A 540 3.46 -21.94 5.03
N GLU A 541 4.65 -21.53 5.48
CA GLU A 541 5.93 -22.22 5.18
C GLU A 541 5.99 -23.63 5.81
N LYS A 542 5.57 -23.79 7.07
CA LYS A 542 5.60 -25.08 7.78
C LYS A 542 4.54 -26.08 7.33
N GLU A 543 3.38 -25.63 6.88
CA GLU A 543 2.33 -26.51 6.33
C GLU A 543 2.71 -27.02 4.92
N GLY A 544 3.43 -26.21 4.14
CA GLY A 544 4.11 -26.63 2.91
C GLY A 544 5.17 -27.72 3.17
N GLU A 545 5.97 -27.58 4.24
CA GLU A 545 6.98 -28.58 4.62
C GLU A 545 6.38 -29.89 5.19
N LYS A 546 5.29 -29.82 5.96
CA LYS A 546 4.63 -31.02 6.53
C LYS A 546 3.94 -31.88 5.47
N HIS A 547 3.32 -31.27 4.46
CA HIS A 547 2.74 -32.00 3.33
C HIS A 547 3.81 -32.68 2.44
N GLY A 548 5.05 -32.18 2.46
CA GLY A 548 6.19 -32.81 1.78
C GLY A 548 6.76 -34.05 2.48
N ARG A 549 6.54 -34.22 3.80
CA ARG A 549 7.13 -35.34 4.58
C ARG A 549 6.29 -36.62 4.62
N HIS A 550 4.97 -36.56 4.45
CA HIS A 550 4.11 -37.75 4.51
C HIS A 550 4.05 -38.62 3.23
N ARG A 551 4.75 -38.25 2.15
CA ARG A 551 4.74 -39.00 0.88
C ARG A 551 6.02 -39.80 0.58
N ARG A 552 7.00 -39.89 1.50
CA ARG A 552 8.30 -40.56 1.24
C ARG A 552 8.40 -42.05 1.61
N HIS A 553 7.32 -42.71 2.04
CA HIS A 553 7.35 -44.15 2.35
C HIS A 553 6.25 -44.92 1.61
N SER A 554 6.46 -45.17 0.33
CA SER A 554 5.90 -46.33 -0.41
C SER A 554 6.21 -46.21 -1.91
N GLN A 555 7.36 -46.74 -2.33
CA GLN A 555 7.53 -47.24 -3.69
C GLN A 555 8.13 -48.65 -3.60
N PRO A 556 7.51 -49.67 -4.21
CA PRO A 556 8.07 -51.00 -4.29
C PRO A 556 9.17 -51.03 -5.36
N ALA A 557 10.22 -51.82 -5.08
CA ALA A 557 11.27 -52.14 -6.03
C ALA A 557 10.70 -52.86 -7.25
N LEU A 558 11.09 -52.43 -8.45
CA LEU A 558 10.88 -53.17 -9.69
C LEU A 558 12.24 -53.45 -10.33
N THR A 559 12.61 -54.71 -10.22
CA THR A 559 13.64 -55.43 -10.95
C THR A 559 13.28 -55.63 -12.42
N GLN A 560 14.34 -55.57 -13.24
CA GLN A 560 14.52 -56.00 -14.64
C GLN A 560 13.79 -55.24 -15.74
#